data_AF-A0A956KE69-F1
#
_entry.id   AF-A0A956KE69-F1
#
_cell.length_a   1.000
_cell.length_b   1.000
_cell.length_c   1.000
_cell.angle_alpha   90.00
_cell.angle_beta   90.00
_cell.angle_gamma   90.00
#
_symmetry.space_group_name_H-M   'P 1'
#
loop_
_entity.id
_entity.type
_entity.pdbx_description
1 polymer ?
#
loop_
_entity_poly.entity_id
_entity_poly.type
_entity_poly.pdbx_seq_one_letter_code
_entity_poly.pdbx_strand_id
1 'polypeptide(L)'
;MDFRWKRPHGVRVWLLAITIAGVFGSCNGDGEETSSTDANTDQCEDITEPVAGESTPVTVTFRNDSASTIYVPSLSECYLKAYNLSADALPAGYQLGGGGCGSACSSVLSEDCNLCEGDGACSETRTTIVLPPGASYEADGWGGGVSEVRDIPAECVKFDHCADSCTVAAPAPAGDYTFTVVGRSECTGDGCDCPNPGEVCTLELDSVFAGDPIEVSVTIAYPTTAGADLVFN
;
A
#
# COMPACT_ATOMS: atom_id res chain seq x y z
N MET A 1 -47.76 -3.19 26.40
CA MET A 1 -46.50 -3.86 26.75
C MET A 1 -45.41 -2.83 26.60
N ASP A 2 -45.03 -2.20 27.71
CA ASP A 2 -44.03 -1.13 27.80
C ASP A 2 -42.63 -1.74 27.84
N PHE A 3 -41.78 -1.42 26.87
CA PHE A 3 -40.34 -1.70 26.93
C PHE A 3 -39.57 -0.39 27.21
N ARG A 4 -39.23 -0.20 28.48
CA ARG A 4 -38.30 0.84 28.95
C ARG A 4 -36.87 0.40 28.68
N TRP A 5 -36.13 1.14 27.85
CA TRP A 5 -34.68 1.00 27.74
C TRP A 5 -33.97 1.73 28.90
N LYS A 6 -33.28 0.97 29.75
CA LYS A 6 -32.30 1.46 30.73
C LYS A 6 -30.98 1.74 30.00
N ARG A 7 -30.40 2.92 30.20
CA ARG A 7 -28.98 3.19 29.88
C ARG A 7 -28.09 2.56 30.96
N PRO A 8 -26.95 1.95 30.61
CA PRO A 8 -25.83 1.82 31.52
C PRO A 8 -24.77 2.90 31.28
N HIS A 9 -24.05 3.15 32.36
CA HIS A 9 -23.12 4.22 32.60
C HIS A 9 -21.76 4.02 31.91
N GLY A 10 -21.17 5.14 31.46
CA GLY A 10 -19.80 5.56 31.73
C GLY A 10 -18.68 4.53 31.59
N VAL A 11 -17.99 4.57 30.44
CA VAL A 11 -16.62 4.07 30.33
C VAL A 11 -15.72 5.27 30.02
N ARG A 12 -14.81 5.55 30.96
CA ARG A 12 -13.70 6.51 30.79
C ARG A 12 -12.62 5.82 29.95
N VAL A 13 -12.37 6.32 28.75
CA VAL A 13 -11.20 5.92 27.95
C VAL A 13 -10.01 6.75 28.43
N TRP A 14 -9.04 6.08 29.04
CA TRP A 14 -7.73 6.66 29.29
C TRP A 14 -6.90 6.53 28.00
N LEU A 15 -6.52 7.65 27.40
CA LEU A 15 -5.46 7.71 26.40
C LEU A 15 -4.15 7.28 27.08
N LEU A 16 -3.55 6.19 26.61
CA LEU A 16 -2.14 5.91 26.86
C LEU A 16 -1.35 6.31 25.61
N ALA A 17 -0.62 7.43 25.73
CA ALA A 17 0.40 7.82 24.79
C ALA A 17 1.62 6.90 24.99
N ILE A 18 1.97 6.10 23.99
CA ILE A 18 3.24 5.37 23.99
C ILE A 18 4.28 6.28 23.34
N THR A 19 5.15 6.82 24.18
CA THR A 19 6.40 7.45 23.78
C THR A 19 7.45 6.34 23.72
N ILE A 20 7.95 6.00 22.53
CA ILE A 20 9.09 5.10 22.40
C ILE A 20 10.35 5.96 22.54
N ALA A 21 10.88 6.01 23.77
CA ALA A 21 12.23 6.47 24.05
C ALA A 21 13.09 5.23 24.33
N GLY A 22 14.11 5.02 23.52
CA GLY A 22 15.10 3.98 23.75
C GLY A 22 15.93 4.23 24.99
N VAL A 23 16.34 3.15 25.68
CA VAL A 23 17.48 3.14 26.60
C VAL A 23 18.14 1.75 26.57
N PHE A 24 19.41 1.75 26.19
CA PHE A 24 20.41 0.70 26.44
C PHE A 24 20.58 0.43 27.94
N GLY A 25 20.76 -0.83 28.36
CA GLY A 25 21.11 -1.08 29.76
C GLY A 25 21.30 -2.53 30.21
N SER A 26 22.43 -3.12 29.82
CA SER A 26 23.30 -4.05 30.58
C SER A 26 22.72 -5.31 31.24
N CYS A 27 23.11 -6.45 30.67
CA CYS A 27 23.12 -7.78 31.25
C CYS A 27 24.08 -7.90 32.45
N ASN A 28 23.77 -8.81 33.38
CA ASN A 28 24.75 -9.44 34.26
C ASN A 28 24.24 -10.85 34.62
N GLY A 29 25.09 -11.87 34.51
CA GLY A 29 24.96 -13.10 35.30
C GLY A 29 24.72 -14.41 34.56
N ASP A 30 25.78 -14.90 33.90
CA ASP A 30 26.34 -16.25 34.06
C ASP A 30 25.49 -17.48 33.68
N GLY A 31 25.59 -17.84 32.40
CA GLY A 31 25.42 -19.21 31.92
C GLY A 31 26.54 -19.53 30.96
N GLU A 32 27.43 -20.46 31.32
CA GLU A 32 28.32 -21.13 30.36
C GLU A 32 27.46 -21.82 29.30
N GLU A 33 27.28 -21.16 28.16
CA GLU A 33 26.92 -21.86 26.93
C GLU A 33 28.17 -21.94 26.06
N THR A 34 28.49 -23.18 25.72
CA THR A 34 29.50 -23.56 24.75
C THR A 34 29.33 -22.74 23.49
N SER A 35 30.35 -21.95 23.11
CA SER A 35 30.37 -21.23 21.84
C SER A 35 30.45 -22.23 20.68
N SER A 36 29.31 -22.73 20.22
CA SER A 36 29.18 -23.11 18.83
C SER A 36 29.02 -21.81 18.06
N THR A 37 29.95 -21.57 17.15
CA THR A 37 29.95 -20.42 16.25
C THR A 37 28.61 -20.35 15.51
N ASP A 38 27.72 -19.45 15.93
CA ASP A 38 26.44 -19.10 15.30
C ASP A 38 26.68 -18.32 13.99
N ALA A 39 27.45 -18.89 13.07
CA ALA A 39 27.70 -18.29 11.76
C ALA A 39 26.45 -18.31 10.85
N ASN A 40 25.38 -19.00 11.25
CA ASN A 40 24.15 -19.16 10.49
C ASN A 40 23.04 -18.17 10.87
N THR A 41 23.07 -17.56 12.06
CA THR A 41 22.01 -16.63 12.48
C THR A 41 22.14 -15.29 11.74
N ASP A 42 23.38 -14.82 11.57
CA ASP A 42 23.69 -13.57 10.85
C ASP A 42 23.19 -13.58 9.39
N GLN A 43 23.23 -14.74 8.72
CA GLN A 43 22.83 -14.87 7.31
C GLN A 43 21.31 -14.77 7.10
N CYS A 44 20.52 -15.20 8.09
CA CYS A 44 19.06 -15.13 8.01
C CYS A 44 18.50 -13.77 8.46
N GLU A 45 19.25 -13.00 9.23
CA GLU A 45 18.88 -11.62 9.60
C GLU A 45 19.11 -10.65 8.43
N ASP A 46 20.23 -10.81 7.70
CA ASP A 46 20.62 -9.94 6.57
C ASP A 46 19.58 -9.90 5.45
N ILE A 47 18.86 -11.01 5.20
CA ILE A 47 17.83 -11.05 4.16
C ILE A 47 16.57 -10.22 4.50
N THR A 48 16.39 -9.83 5.76
CA THR A 48 15.23 -9.02 6.20
C THR A 48 15.47 -7.52 6.16
N GLU A 49 16.73 -7.09 6.10
CA GLU A 49 17.10 -5.69 6.13
C GLU A 49 16.70 -4.98 4.81
N PRO A 50 16.06 -3.80 4.90
CA PRO A 50 15.74 -3.00 3.73
C PRO A 50 17.03 -2.59 3.00
N VAL A 51 16.93 -2.45 1.68
CA VAL A 51 18.07 -1.97 0.89
C VAL A 51 18.36 -0.52 1.27
N ALA A 52 19.61 -0.25 1.67
CA ALA A 52 20.04 1.08 2.03
C ALA A 52 19.88 2.07 0.87
N GLY A 53 19.30 3.23 1.15
CA GLY A 53 19.17 4.33 0.19
C GLY A 53 17.99 5.23 0.52
N GLU A 54 17.96 6.40 -0.12
CA GLU A 54 16.86 7.35 0.00
C GLU A 54 15.90 7.19 -1.18
N SER A 55 14.60 7.20 -0.89
CA SER A 55 13.56 7.25 -1.91
C SER A 55 13.08 8.69 -2.07
N THR A 56 12.87 9.13 -3.31
CA THR A 56 12.29 10.45 -3.60
C THR A 56 10.80 10.27 -3.84
N PRO A 57 9.91 10.89 -3.05
CA PRO A 57 8.48 10.76 -3.30
C PRO A 57 8.08 11.49 -4.59
N VAL A 58 7.06 10.94 -5.26
CA VAL A 58 6.43 11.52 -6.45
C VAL A 58 4.97 11.84 -6.12
N THR A 59 4.61 13.12 -6.22
CA THR A 59 3.21 13.55 -6.11
C THR A 59 2.45 13.16 -7.36
N VAL A 60 1.23 12.63 -7.20
CA VAL A 60 0.37 12.26 -8.33
C VAL A 60 -0.87 13.14 -8.31
N THR A 61 -1.17 13.79 -9.43
CA THR A 61 -2.34 14.67 -9.55
C THR A 61 -3.21 14.23 -10.70
N PHE A 62 -4.50 14.07 -10.44
CA PHE A 62 -5.52 13.86 -11.46
C PHE A 62 -6.18 15.19 -11.78
N ARG A 63 -6.33 15.51 -13.07
CA ARG A 63 -7.02 16.72 -13.53
C ARG A 63 -8.04 16.40 -14.60
N ASN A 64 -9.19 17.02 -14.52
CA ASN A 64 -10.24 16.89 -15.54
C ASN A 64 -10.36 18.19 -16.36
N ASP A 65 -9.79 18.18 -17.56
CA ASP A 65 -9.89 19.28 -18.53
C ASP A 65 -11.05 19.05 -19.53
N SER A 66 -11.78 17.94 -19.40
CA SER A 66 -12.93 17.60 -20.25
C SER A 66 -14.20 18.39 -19.86
N ALA A 67 -15.21 18.34 -20.73
CA ALA A 67 -16.51 18.97 -20.48
C ALA A 67 -17.45 18.15 -19.57
N SER A 68 -17.07 16.92 -19.21
CA SER A 68 -17.90 15.97 -18.46
C SER A 68 -17.28 15.67 -17.10
N THR A 69 -18.09 15.26 -16.12
CA THR A 69 -17.56 14.74 -14.85
C THR A 69 -16.85 13.41 -15.09
N ILE A 70 -15.70 13.21 -14.44
CA ILE A 70 -14.94 11.96 -14.47
C ILE A 70 -14.98 11.30 -13.10
N TYR A 71 -15.28 10.01 -13.09
CA TYR A 71 -15.27 9.14 -11.93
C TYR A 71 -14.04 8.24 -12.00
N VAL A 72 -13.14 8.34 -11.01
CA VAL A 72 -11.93 7.52 -10.92
C VAL A 72 -12.11 6.51 -9.78
N PRO A 73 -12.50 5.26 -10.09
CA PRO A 73 -12.68 4.23 -9.06
C PRO A 73 -11.34 3.81 -8.46
N SER A 74 -11.35 3.44 -7.18
CA SER A 74 -10.20 2.76 -6.57
C SER A 74 -9.98 1.39 -7.21
N LEU A 75 -8.71 1.04 -7.41
CA LEU A 75 -8.24 -0.27 -7.87
C LEU A 75 -8.13 -1.28 -6.73
N SER A 76 -8.18 -0.82 -5.48
CA SER A 76 -8.17 -1.67 -4.29
C SER A 76 -9.39 -1.38 -3.41
N GLU A 77 -9.97 -2.44 -2.88
CA GLU A 77 -11.07 -2.38 -1.92
C GLU A 77 -10.59 -1.94 -0.52
N CYS A 78 -9.28 -2.03 -0.26
CA CYS A 78 -8.70 -1.86 1.07
C CYS A 78 -8.06 -0.48 1.31
N TYR A 79 -7.71 0.23 0.24
CA TYR A 79 -7.13 1.57 0.28
C TYR A 79 -7.39 2.26 -1.05
N LEU A 80 -7.45 3.59 -1.05
CA LEU A 80 -7.63 4.35 -2.29
C LEU A 80 -6.35 4.26 -3.13
N LYS A 81 -6.28 3.28 -4.02
CA LYS A 81 -5.26 3.19 -5.06
C LYS A 81 -5.90 3.50 -6.39
N ALA A 82 -5.87 4.75 -6.80
CA ALA A 82 -6.57 5.20 -7.99
C ALA A 82 -5.75 5.06 -9.29
N TYR A 83 -4.46 4.71 -9.21
CA TYR A 83 -3.59 4.53 -10.37
C TYR A 83 -2.79 3.23 -10.33
N ASN A 84 -2.47 2.71 -11.52
CA ASN A 84 -1.45 1.70 -11.74
C ASN A 84 -0.10 2.37 -11.97
N LEU A 85 0.95 1.74 -11.47
CA LEU A 85 2.33 2.13 -11.73
C LEU A 85 3.01 0.97 -12.46
N SER A 86 3.65 1.27 -13.58
CA SER A 86 4.47 0.33 -14.34
C SER A 86 5.86 0.93 -14.62
N ALA A 87 6.80 0.07 -14.97
CA ALA A 87 8.12 0.44 -15.43
C ALA A 87 8.44 -0.44 -16.64
N ASP A 88 9.05 0.13 -17.68
CA ASP A 88 9.35 -0.60 -18.92
C ASP A 88 10.36 -1.73 -18.67
N ALA A 89 11.30 -1.49 -17.77
CA ALA A 89 12.22 -2.50 -17.26
C ALA A 89 12.62 -2.18 -15.83
N LEU A 90 12.39 -3.12 -14.92
CA LEU A 90 13.09 -3.15 -13.65
C LEU A 90 14.32 -4.07 -13.77
N PRO A 91 15.39 -3.80 -12.99
CA PRO A 91 16.46 -4.77 -12.82
C PRO A 91 15.89 -6.12 -12.37
N ALA A 92 16.53 -7.21 -12.80
CA ALA A 92 16.14 -8.54 -12.34
C ALA A 92 16.17 -8.59 -10.80
N GLY A 93 15.15 -9.22 -10.21
CA GLY A 93 14.99 -9.25 -8.75
C GLY A 93 14.28 -8.03 -8.18
N TYR A 94 13.76 -7.10 -8.98
CA TYR A 94 12.96 -5.97 -8.50
C TYR A 94 11.53 -6.02 -9.05
N GLN A 95 10.54 -5.61 -8.26
CA GLN A 95 9.15 -5.51 -8.68
C GLN A 95 8.44 -4.26 -8.13
N LEU A 96 7.47 -3.75 -8.90
CA LEU A 96 6.58 -2.66 -8.50
C LEU A 96 5.44 -3.20 -7.65
N GLY A 97 5.40 -2.79 -6.38
CA GLY A 97 4.49 -3.38 -5.42
C GLY A 97 4.94 -4.78 -5.01
N GLY A 98 4.69 -5.12 -3.74
CA GLY A 98 5.18 -6.37 -3.16
C GLY A 98 4.99 -6.48 -1.65
N GLY A 99 4.24 -5.56 -1.03
CA GLY A 99 3.95 -5.59 0.41
C GLY A 99 2.68 -6.34 0.76
N GLY A 100 2.32 -7.39 0.02
CA GLY A 100 1.25 -8.28 0.47
C GLY A 100 1.73 -9.02 1.71
N CYS A 101 0.86 -9.17 2.71
CA CYS A 101 1.11 -10.08 3.83
C CYS A 101 1.59 -11.44 3.25
N GLY A 102 2.59 -12.07 3.86
CA GLY A 102 3.13 -13.36 3.39
C GLY A 102 4.25 -13.33 2.35
N SER A 103 4.65 -12.15 1.84
CA SER A 103 5.82 -12.04 0.92
C SER A 103 6.99 -11.24 1.49
N ALA A 104 6.85 -10.62 2.66
CA ALA A 104 7.93 -9.91 3.33
C ALA A 104 8.91 -10.90 3.98
N CYS A 105 10.23 -10.65 3.88
CA CYS A 105 11.25 -11.57 4.43
C CYS A 105 11.10 -11.82 5.94
N SER A 106 10.65 -10.81 6.71
CA SER A 106 10.34 -10.99 8.13
C SER A 106 9.15 -11.92 8.40
N SER A 107 8.19 -12.00 7.48
CA SER A 107 7.03 -12.89 7.56
C SER A 107 7.37 -14.31 7.14
N VAL A 108 8.23 -14.49 6.13
CA VAL A 108 8.57 -15.82 5.62
C VAL A 108 9.43 -16.61 6.63
N LEU A 109 10.12 -15.92 7.53
CA LEU A 109 10.91 -16.52 8.61
C LEU A 109 10.07 -16.85 9.88
N SER A 110 8.79 -16.49 9.93
CA SER A 110 7.89 -16.83 11.04
C SER A 110 7.07 -18.09 10.74
N GLU A 111 6.56 -18.74 11.80
CA GLU A 111 5.68 -19.93 11.70
C GLU A 111 4.37 -19.64 10.96
N ASP A 112 4.04 -18.35 10.81
CA ASP A 112 2.81 -17.82 10.21
C ASP A 112 3.03 -17.25 8.80
N CYS A 113 4.06 -17.72 8.07
CA CYS A 113 4.46 -17.18 6.76
C CYS A 113 3.37 -17.16 5.68
N ASN A 114 2.31 -17.95 5.85
CA ASN A 114 1.16 -18.02 4.95
C ASN A 114 -0.12 -17.37 5.50
N LEU A 115 -0.11 -16.79 6.71
CA LEU A 115 -1.30 -16.19 7.29
C LEU A 115 -1.52 -14.77 6.75
N CYS A 116 -2.04 -14.72 5.53
CA CYS A 116 -3.03 -13.71 5.15
C CYS A 116 -4.45 -14.17 5.52
N GLU A 117 -4.59 -15.03 6.52
CA GLU A 117 -5.90 -15.50 6.94
C GLU A 117 -6.66 -14.35 7.62
N GLY A 118 -7.46 -13.66 6.81
CA GLY A 118 -8.82 -13.30 7.17
C GLY A 118 -9.02 -12.01 7.97
N ASP A 119 -10.00 -11.25 7.49
CA ASP A 119 -10.99 -10.56 8.33
C ASP A 119 -10.65 -9.18 8.90
N GLY A 120 -9.73 -8.45 8.26
CA GLY A 120 -9.95 -7.02 8.10
C GLY A 120 -10.83 -6.79 6.89
N ALA A 121 -12.14 -7.10 6.97
CA ALA A 121 -13.09 -6.89 5.88
C ALA A 121 -12.88 -5.48 5.30
N CYS A 122 -12.22 -5.42 4.14
CA CYS A 122 -12.20 -4.21 3.34
C CYS A 122 -13.67 -3.98 3.05
N SER A 123 -14.23 -2.94 3.68
CA SER A 123 -15.66 -2.72 3.67
C SER A 123 -16.10 -2.71 2.22
N GLU A 124 -17.26 -3.28 1.93
CA GLU A 124 -17.87 -3.35 0.60
C GLU A 124 -18.07 -1.96 -0.07
N THR A 125 -17.56 -0.89 0.51
CA THR A 125 -17.60 0.48 0.01
C THR A 125 -16.54 0.71 -1.08
N ARG A 126 -17.03 1.07 -2.26
CA ARG A 126 -16.17 1.45 -3.39
C ARG A 126 -15.84 2.93 -3.28
N THR A 127 -14.60 3.21 -2.94
CA THR A 127 -14.10 4.60 -2.92
C THR A 127 -13.80 5.05 -4.34
N THR A 128 -14.27 6.24 -4.70
CA THR A 128 -14.15 6.82 -6.04
C THR A 128 -13.84 8.30 -5.92
N ILE A 129 -12.95 8.81 -6.74
CA ILE A 129 -12.69 10.25 -6.83
C ILE A 129 -13.62 10.81 -7.91
N VAL A 130 -14.41 11.82 -7.57
CA VAL A 130 -15.30 12.48 -8.52
C VAL A 130 -14.67 13.82 -8.92
N LEU A 131 -14.34 13.94 -10.20
CA LEU A 131 -13.69 15.11 -10.79
C LEU A 131 -14.68 15.83 -11.72
N PRO A 132 -15.38 16.88 -11.27
CA PRO A 132 -16.11 17.78 -12.16
C PRO A 132 -15.19 18.42 -13.23
N PRO A 133 -15.76 18.99 -14.30
CA PRO A 133 -14.99 19.78 -15.26
C PRO A 133 -14.15 20.86 -14.56
N GLY A 134 -12.85 20.88 -14.85
CA GLY A 134 -11.87 21.80 -14.27
C GLY A 134 -11.36 21.44 -12.88
N ALA A 135 -11.82 20.33 -12.28
CA ALA A 135 -11.36 19.89 -10.97
C ALA A 135 -10.01 19.18 -11.04
N SER A 136 -9.28 19.21 -9.91
CA SER A 136 -8.05 18.46 -9.70
C SER A 136 -8.06 17.78 -8.34
N TYR A 137 -7.43 16.62 -8.25
CA TYR A 137 -7.26 15.85 -7.02
C TYR A 137 -5.81 15.38 -6.89
N GLU A 138 -5.19 15.67 -5.75
CA GLU A 138 -3.87 15.14 -5.40
C GLU A 138 -4.07 13.78 -4.72
N ALA A 139 -3.62 12.73 -5.39
CA ALA A 139 -3.70 11.37 -4.88
C ALA A 139 -2.52 11.06 -3.95
N ASP A 140 -2.67 10.01 -3.15
CA ASP A 140 -1.55 9.45 -2.39
C ASP A 140 -0.40 9.11 -3.36
N GLY A 141 0.67 9.91 -3.28
CA GLY A 141 1.81 9.84 -4.18
C GLY A 141 2.55 8.51 -4.08
N TRP A 142 3.41 8.24 -5.05
CA TRP A 142 4.31 7.10 -4.98
C TRP A 142 5.52 7.47 -4.12
N GLY A 143 5.78 6.72 -3.05
CA GLY A 143 6.90 6.98 -2.14
C GLY A 143 8.30 6.78 -2.73
N GLY A 144 8.42 6.43 -4.02
CA GLY A 144 9.70 6.18 -4.69
C GLY A 144 10.35 4.84 -4.33
N GLY A 145 9.56 3.90 -3.78
CA GLY A 145 10.01 2.57 -3.38
C GLY A 145 9.55 1.46 -4.31
N VAL A 146 10.33 0.39 -4.36
CA VAL A 146 10.07 -0.90 -5.01
C VAL A 146 10.32 -2.03 -4.02
N SER A 147 10.02 -3.26 -4.42
CA SER A 147 10.38 -4.45 -3.68
C SER A 147 11.55 -5.15 -4.35
N GLU A 148 12.62 -5.42 -3.60
CA GLU A 148 13.68 -6.35 -4.01
C GLU A 148 13.27 -7.76 -3.59
N VAL A 149 13.22 -8.67 -4.55
CA VAL A 149 13.01 -10.11 -4.35
C VAL A 149 14.35 -10.75 -3.98
N ARG A 150 14.35 -11.47 -2.86
CA ARG A 150 15.51 -12.20 -2.36
C ARG A 150 15.17 -13.68 -2.26
N ASP A 151 16.09 -14.52 -2.70
CA ASP A 151 16.02 -15.94 -2.46
C ASP A 151 16.32 -16.21 -0.98
N ILE A 152 15.57 -17.13 -0.38
CA ILE A 152 15.81 -17.54 1.00
C ILE A 152 16.82 -18.68 0.98
N PRO A 153 17.98 -18.55 1.65
CA PRO A 153 18.92 -19.66 1.79
C PRO A 153 18.24 -20.86 2.44
N ALA A 154 18.55 -22.08 1.98
CA ALA A 154 17.89 -23.30 2.46
C ALA A 154 18.03 -23.49 3.99
N GLU A 155 19.14 -23.03 4.55
CA GLU A 155 19.42 -22.99 5.99
C GLU A 155 18.50 -22.04 6.78
N CYS A 156 17.88 -21.06 6.12
CA CYS A 156 16.95 -20.11 6.69
C CYS A 156 15.48 -20.52 6.52
N VAL A 157 15.19 -21.52 5.67
CA VAL A 157 13.85 -22.09 5.51
C VAL A 157 13.52 -22.91 6.76
N LYS A 158 12.79 -22.29 7.69
CA LYS A 158 12.38 -22.96 8.94
C LYS A 158 11.15 -23.84 8.77
N PHE A 159 10.35 -23.60 7.74
CA PHE A 159 9.10 -24.32 7.51
C PHE A 159 8.89 -24.62 6.02
N ASP A 160 8.68 -25.89 5.69
CA ASP A 160 8.57 -26.41 4.30
C ASP A 160 7.36 -25.86 3.50
N HIS A 161 6.45 -25.13 4.16
CA HIS A 161 5.28 -24.53 3.52
C HIS A 161 5.46 -23.05 3.19
N CYS A 162 6.59 -22.45 3.58
CA CYS A 162 6.91 -21.06 3.31
C CYS A 162 7.51 -20.90 1.90
N ALA A 163 7.38 -19.70 1.32
CA ALA A 163 7.91 -19.41 0.00
C ALA A 163 9.46 -19.48 -0.03
N ASP A 164 10.03 -19.96 -1.14
CA ASP A 164 11.49 -20.03 -1.35
C ASP A 164 12.13 -18.65 -1.62
N SER A 165 11.31 -17.61 -1.74
CA SER A 165 11.72 -16.22 -1.93
C SER A 165 10.85 -15.28 -1.12
N CYS A 166 11.39 -14.11 -0.82
CA CYS A 166 10.71 -13.05 -0.10
C CYS A 166 11.06 -11.69 -0.71
N THR A 167 10.48 -10.63 -0.16
CA THR A 167 10.72 -9.26 -0.59
C THR A 167 11.11 -8.36 0.57
N VAL A 168 11.96 -7.39 0.27
CA VAL A 168 12.28 -6.26 1.15
C VAL A 168 12.03 -4.94 0.44
N ALA A 169 11.80 -3.89 1.21
CA ALA A 169 11.69 -2.55 0.65
C ALA A 169 13.05 -2.08 0.12
N ALA A 170 13.03 -1.47 -1.06
CA ALA A 170 14.20 -0.89 -1.71
C ALA A 170 13.85 0.44 -2.40
N PRO A 171 14.80 1.38 -2.53
CA PRO A 171 14.59 2.57 -3.34
C PRO A 171 14.43 2.18 -4.81
N ALA A 172 13.54 2.87 -5.52
CA ALA A 172 13.36 2.65 -6.94
C ALA A 172 14.65 3.01 -7.71
N PRO A 173 15.08 2.19 -8.69
CA PRO A 173 16.17 2.57 -9.57
C PRO A 173 15.80 3.79 -10.44
N ALA A 174 16.82 4.54 -10.87
CA ALA A 174 16.60 5.60 -11.85
C ALA A 174 16.10 5.01 -13.18
N GLY A 175 15.11 5.64 -13.78
CA GLY A 175 14.48 5.14 -15.00
C GLY A 175 13.10 5.74 -15.25
N ASP A 176 12.45 5.23 -16.29
CA ASP A 176 11.13 5.69 -16.69
C ASP A 176 10.04 4.86 -16.00
N TYR A 177 9.10 5.57 -15.37
CA TYR A 177 7.94 4.99 -14.69
C TYR A 177 6.66 5.58 -15.25
N THR A 178 5.70 4.71 -15.57
CA THR A 178 4.43 5.10 -16.16
C THR A 178 3.31 4.96 -15.14
N PHE A 179 2.64 6.06 -14.86
CA PHE A 179 1.42 6.11 -14.07
C PHE A 179 0.25 6.02 -15.03
N THR A 180 -0.70 5.14 -14.75
CA THR A 180 -1.93 4.96 -15.54
C THR A 180 -3.15 5.05 -14.63
N VAL A 181 -4.08 5.93 -14.97
CA VAL A 181 -5.38 6.07 -14.30
C VAL A 181 -6.49 5.75 -15.30
N VAL A 182 -7.54 5.09 -14.80
CA VAL A 182 -8.72 4.79 -15.61
C VAL A 182 -9.92 5.49 -14.99
N GLY A 183 -10.51 6.41 -15.75
CA GLY A 183 -11.74 7.10 -15.41
C GLY A 183 -12.96 6.53 -16.13
N ARG A 184 -14.13 7.03 -15.74
CA ARG A 184 -15.44 6.77 -16.34
C ARG A 184 -16.19 8.09 -16.45
N SER A 185 -16.88 8.33 -17.55
CA SER A 185 -17.68 9.55 -17.75
C SER A 185 -19.10 9.47 -17.20
N GLU A 186 -19.54 8.27 -16.81
CA GLU A 186 -20.90 8.01 -16.35
C GLU A 186 -20.92 7.15 -15.08
N CYS A 187 -21.80 7.52 -14.16
CA CYS A 187 -22.14 6.75 -12.96
C CYS A 187 -23.67 6.68 -12.90
N THR A 188 -24.20 5.47 -12.67
CA THR A 188 -25.64 5.21 -12.55
C THR A 188 -25.94 4.47 -11.25
N GLY A 189 -27.10 4.75 -10.64
CA GLY A 189 -27.49 4.22 -9.32
C GLY A 189 -27.68 5.32 -8.29
N ASP A 190 -28.26 4.98 -7.13
CA ASP A 190 -28.52 5.95 -6.05
C ASP A 190 -27.21 6.33 -5.31
N GLY A 191 -26.17 5.49 -5.45
CA GLY A 191 -24.85 5.71 -4.85
C GLY A 191 -23.91 6.67 -5.59
N CYS A 192 -24.32 7.29 -6.70
CA CYS A 192 -23.47 8.19 -7.51
C CYS A 192 -23.45 9.65 -7.04
N ASP A 193 -24.23 9.99 -6.02
CA ASP A 193 -24.24 11.33 -5.43
C ASP A 193 -23.05 11.52 -4.49
N CYS A 194 -22.05 12.26 -4.94
CA CYS A 194 -20.96 12.71 -4.08
C CYS A 194 -21.32 14.04 -3.39
N PRO A 195 -21.40 14.10 -2.05
CA PRO A 195 -21.74 15.33 -1.34
C PRO A 195 -20.66 16.42 -1.50
N ASN A 196 -19.40 16.03 -1.72
CA ASN A 196 -18.26 16.92 -1.93
C ASN A 196 -17.54 16.60 -3.24
N PRO A 197 -18.07 17.03 -4.40
CA PRO A 197 -17.41 16.81 -5.68
C PRO A 197 -16.05 17.54 -5.71
N GLY A 198 -15.01 16.87 -6.22
CA GLY A 198 -13.61 17.33 -6.14
C GLY A 198 -12.82 16.71 -4.99
N GLU A 199 -13.46 15.92 -4.13
CA GLU A 199 -12.81 15.12 -3.07
C GLU A 199 -12.96 13.62 -3.33
N VAL A 200 -12.44 12.82 -2.39
CA VAL A 200 -12.70 11.39 -2.31
C VAL A 200 -14.15 11.17 -1.90
N CYS A 201 -14.88 10.41 -2.71
CA CYS A 201 -16.26 10.05 -2.48
C CYS A 201 -16.36 8.56 -2.19
N THR A 202 -17.01 8.20 -1.10
CA THR A 202 -17.40 6.81 -0.88
C THR A 202 -18.74 6.59 -1.58
N LEU A 203 -18.75 5.77 -2.63
CA LEU A 203 -19.99 5.44 -3.33
C LEU A 203 -20.61 4.17 -2.74
N GLU A 204 -21.94 4.11 -2.77
CA GLU A 204 -22.68 2.92 -2.35
C GLU A 204 -22.47 1.77 -3.36
N LEU A 205 -22.64 0.54 -2.87
CA LEU A 205 -22.37 -0.72 -3.59
C LEU A 205 -23.12 -0.90 -4.91
N ASP A 206 -24.30 -0.31 -5.00
CA ASP A 206 -25.19 -0.38 -6.15
C ASP A 206 -24.77 0.58 -7.28
N SER A 207 -23.74 1.41 -7.04
CA SER A 207 -23.18 2.29 -8.07
C SER A 207 -22.57 1.49 -9.20
N VAL A 208 -23.10 1.70 -10.41
CA VAL A 208 -22.59 1.12 -11.64
C VAL A 208 -21.95 2.21 -12.46
N PHE A 209 -20.62 2.12 -12.63
CA PHE A 209 -19.93 2.91 -13.62
C PHE A 209 -20.28 2.42 -15.01
N ALA A 210 -20.89 3.30 -15.79
CA ALA A 210 -21.25 3.06 -17.18
C ALA A 210 -20.31 3.85 -18.10
N GLY A 211 -20.45 3.62 -19.41
CA GLY A 211 -19.63 4.26 -20.43
C GLY A 211 -18.26 3.60 -20.64
N ASP A 212 -17.61 4.06 -21.71
CA ASP A 212 -16.30 3.54 -22.10
C ASP A 212 -15.21 3.99 -21.11
N PRO A 213 -14.23 3.12 -20.79
CA PRO A 213 -13.07 3.51 -19.99
C PRO A 213 -12.30 4.65 -20.66
N ILE A 214 -11.99 5.69 -19.89
CA ILE A 214 -11.07 6.75 -20.30
C ILE A 214 -9.75 6.49 -19.60
N GLU A 215 -8.76 5.98 -20.33
CA GLU A 215 -7.43 5.71 -19.81
C GLU A 215 -6.51 6.88 -20.09
N VAL A 216 -5.79 7.32 -19.06
CA VAL A 216 -4.76 8.36 -19.14
C VAL A 216 -3.48 7.80 -18.55
N SER A 217 -2.37 8.02 -19.24
CA SER A 217 -1.05 7.62 -18.76
C SER A 217 -0.04 8.75 -18.87
N VAL A 218 0.89 8.81 -17.93
CA VAL A 218 2.04 9.72 -17.95
C VAL A 218 3.30 8.97 -17.55
N THR A 219 4.37 9.16 -18.33
CA THR A 219 5.68 8.59 -18.03
C THR A 219 6.57 9.69 -17.44
N ILE A 220 7.25 9.38 -16.34
CA ILE A 220 8.19 10.28 -15.67
C ILE A 220 9.59 9.67 -15.63
N ALA A 221 10.61 10.53 -15.64
CA ALA A 221 11.99 10.15 -15.37
C ALA A 221 12.27 10.26 -13.85
N TYR A 222 12.38 9.12 -13.18
CA TYR A 222 12.73 9.03 -11.77
C TYR A 222 14.26 9.00 -11.57
N PRO A 223 14.83 9.64 -10.53
CA PRO A 223 14.19 10.45 -9.48
C PRO A 223 14.09 11.95 -9.81
N THR A 224 14.38 12.33 -11.05
CA THR A 224 14.49 13.75 -11.43
C THR A 224 13.15 14.48 -11.49
N THR A 225 12.05 13.74 -11.63
CA THR A 225 10.70 14.27 -11.68
C THR A 225 9.96 14.03 -10.37
N ALA A 226 9.50 15.10 -9.74
CA ALA A 226 8.80 15.06 -8.44
C ALA A 226 7.28 14.94 -8.55
N GLY A 227 6.71 15.01 -9.76
CA GLY A 227 5.26 15.04 -9.97
C GLY A 227 4.80 14.36 -11.26
N ALA A 228 3.62 13.74 -11.21
CA ALA A 228 2.95 13.11 -12.34
C ALA A 228 1.52 13.66 -12.48
N ASP A 229 1.27 14.41 -13.56
CA ASP A 229 -0.04 14.98 -13.87
C ASP A 229 -0.79 14.09 -14.88
N LEU A 230 -1.89 13.48 -14.46
CA LEU A 230 -2.76 12.68 -15.32
C LEU A 230 -4.01 13.50 -15.67
N VAL A 231 -4.12 13.88 -16.95
CA VAL A 231 -5.13 14.81 -17.45
C VAL A 231 -6.16 14.09 -18.33
N PHE A 232 -7.42 14.07 -17.89
CA PHE A 232 -8.57 13.67 -18.70
C PHE A 232 -8.98 14.83 -19.62
N ASN A 233 -9.14 14.58 -20.92
CA ASN A 233 -9.50 15.58 -21.94
C ASN A 233 -10.80 15.23 -22.64
#